data_AF-A0A7H0GL74-F1
#
_entry.id   AF-A0A7H0GL74-F1
#
_cell.length_a   1.000
_cell.length_b   1.000
_cell.length_c   1.000
_cell.angle_alpha   90.00
_cell.angle_beta   90.00
_cell.angle_gamma   90.00
#
_symmetry.space_group_name_H-M   'P 1'
#
loop_
_entity.id
_entity.type
_entity.pdbx_description
1 polymer ?
#
loop_
_entity_poly.entity_id
_entity_poly.type
_entity_poly.pdbx_seq_one_letter_code
_entity_poly.pdbx_strand_id
1 'polypeptide(L)'
;MPRVGAFVLAVSLCLSIPVSACSLGRLQHDVDFEPLSTALGVDEAKALAEWFIDWRDGLGVEYAIVVAKSVRGEPRSLDLATLRMRGIARILDALNTDNVKITYADSFMSSGIRHGLGTVTIAVQPGCAKTDTCCPQPPAK
;
A
#
# COMPACT_ATOMS: atom_id res chain seq x y z
N MET A 1 43.59 -55.65 -22.53
CA MET A 1 43.96 -54.56 -21.59
C MET A 1 43.09 -53.34 -21.92
N PRO A 2 42.04 -53.03 -21.13
CA PRO A 2 41.20 -51.87 -21.40
C PRO A 2 41.78 -50.60 -20.75
N ARG A 3 41.82 -49.49 -21.49
CA ARG A 3 42.09 -48.16 -20.93
C ARG A 3 40.78 -47.61 -20.36
N VAL A 4 40.72 -47.54 -19.03
CA VAL A 4 39.64 -46.90 -18.27
C VAL A 4 39.86 -45.38 -18.36
N GLY A 5 39.07 -44.71 -19.20
CA GLY A 5 38.99 -43.25 -19.22
C GLY A 5 38.02 -42.79 -18.13
N ALA A 6 38.56 -42.23 -17.04
CA ALA A 6 37.77 -41.69 -15.95
C ALA A 6 37.09 -40.37 -16.38
N PHE A 7 35.78 -40.41 -16.61
CA PHE A 7 34.95 -39.21 -16.63
C PHE A 7 34.70 -38.79 -15.18
N VAL A 8 35.44 -37.78 -14.71
CA VAL A 8 35.13 -37.12 -13.43
C VAL A 8 33.99 -36.12 -13.69
N LEU A 9 32.75 -36.57 -13.48
CA LEU A 9 31.58 -35.71 -13.44
C LEU A 9 31.61 -34.93 -12.12
N ALA A 10 32.03 -33.68 -12.18
CA ALA A 10 31.95 -32.74 -11.08
C ALA A 10 30.47 -32.48 -10.75
N VAL A 11 29.99 -33.13 -9.69
CA VAL A 11 28.67 -32.89 -9.12
C VAL A 11 28.72 -31.56 -8.36
N SER A 12 28.43 -30.47 -9.08
CA SER A 12 28.18 -29.17 -8.49
C SER A 12 26.75 -29.17 -7.92
N LEU A 13 26.59 -29.60 -6.67
CA LEU A 13 25.33 -29.47 -5.94
C LEU A 13 25.14 -27.98 -5.61
N CYS A 14 24.47 -27.25 -6.50
CA CYS A 14 23.92 -25.94 -6.19
C CYS A 14 22.83 -26.13 -5.11
N LEU A 15 23.23 -26.00 -3.84
CA LEU A 15 22.31 -25.84 -2.72
C LEU A 15 21.41 -24.64 -3.00
N SER A 16 20.21 -24.94 -3.50
CA SER A 16 19.18 -23.94 -3.79
C SER A 16 18.61 -23.50 -2.45
N ILE A 17 19.19 -22.45 -1.86
CA ILE A 17 18.62 -21.82 -0.67
C ILE A 17 17.29 -21.19 -1.12
N PRO A 18 16.15 -21.53 -0.49
CA PRO A 18 14.89 -20.90 -0.83
C PRO A 18 14.98 -19.42 -0.42
N VAL A 19 15.23 -18.54 -1.38
CA VAL A 19 14.97 -17.12 -1.22
C VAL A 19 13.45 -16.98 -1.22
N SER A 20 12.84 -16.92 -0.04
CA SER A 20 11.43 -16.55 0.06
C SER A 20 11.31 -15.09 -0.35
N ALA A 21 10.70 -14.82 -1.51
CA ALA A 21 10.34 -13.47 -1.90
C ALA A 21 9.24 -12.97 -0.95
N CYS A 22 9.65 -12.26 0.10
CA CYS A 22 8.74 -11.60 1.01
C CYS A 22 8.11 -10.42 0.27
N SER A 23 6.79 -10.50 0.04
CA SER A 23 6.01 -9.42 -0.54
C SER A 23 5.09 -8.87 0.53
N LEU A 24 5.24 -7.58 0.81
CA LEU A 24 4.29 -6.83 1.62
C LEU A 24 3.12 -6.45 0.70
N GLY A 25 2.11 -7.31 0.64
CA GLY A 25 0.87 -7.02 -0.08
C GLY A 25 0.04 -5.95 0.65
N ARG A 26 -0.91 -5.35 -0.06
CA ARG A 26 -1.92 -4.43 0.53
C ARG A 26 -1.34 -3.18 1.21
N LEU A 27 -0.22 -2.67 0.70
CA LEU A 27 0.33 -1.36 1.11
C LEU A 27 -0.56 -0.17 0.70
N GLN A 28 -1.50 -0.43 -0.20
CA GLN A 28 -2.47 0.54 -0.70
C GLN A 28 -3.88 0.01 -0.47
N HIS A 29 -4.79 0.93 -0.16
CA HIS A 29 -6.22 0.70 -0.13
C HIS A 29 -6.92 1.83 -0.89
N ASP A 30 -7.79 1.45 -1.79
CA ASP A 30 -8.60 2.37 -2.58
C ASP A 30 -10.01 2.40 -1.99
N VAL A 31 -10.53 3.62 -1.80
CA VAL A 31 -11.87 3.85 -1.26
C VAL A 31 -12.71 4.50 -2.34
N ASP A 32 -13.77 3.81 -2.74
CA ASP A 32 -14.63 4.24 -3.83
C ASP A 32 -15.84 5.03 -3.33
N PHE A 33 -16.10 6.13 -4.02
CA PHE A 33 -17.27 6.98 -3.80
C PHE A 33 -18.15 6.99 -5.03
N GLU A 34 -19.46 6.96 -4.79
CA GLU A 34 -20.46 7.17 -5.83
C GLU A 34 -20.19 8.47 -6.63
N PRO A 35 -20.48 8.51 -7.93
CA PRO A 35 -20.28 9.70 -8.76
C PRO A 35 -20.92 10.93 -8.13
N LEU A 36 -20.14 12.02 -8.01
CA LEU A 36 -20.58 13.31 -7.43
C LEU A 36 -20.99 13.27 -5.94
N SER A 37 -20.88 12.12 -5.27
CA SER A 37 -21.15 11.99 -3.83
C SER A 37 -19.91 12.24 -2.99
N THR A 38 -20.09 12.82 -1.80
CA THR A 38 -19.06 12.90 -0.75
C THR A 38 -19.36 11.95 0.41
N ALA A 39 -20.47 11.21 0.34
CA ALA A 39 -20.84 10.24 1.36
C ALA A 39 -20.03 8.97 1.18
N LEU A 40 -19.40 8.52 2.27
CA LEU A 40 -18.70 7.25 2.32
C LEU A 40 -19.70 6.15 2.65
N GLY A 41 -19.71 5.08 1.85
CA GLY A 41 -20.53 3.91 2.11
C GLY A 41 -20.09 3.21 3.40
N VAL A 42 -21.02 2.50 4.05
CA VAL A 42 -20.72 1.77 5.30
C VAL A 42 -19.68 0.67 5.06
N ASP A 43 -19.79 -0.06 3.95
CA ASP A 43 -18.85 -1.14 3.62
C ASP A 43 -17.44 -0.59 3.33
N GLU A 44 -17.34 0.51 2.59
CA GLU A 44 -16.09 1.22 2.33
C GLU A 44 -15.45 1.78 3.62
N ALA A 45 -16.26 2.38 4.50
CA ALA A 45 -15.78 2.86 5.80
C ALA A 45 -15.25 1.73 6.67
N LYS A 46 -15.94 0.58 6.68
CA LYS A 46 -15.53 -0.61 7.41
C LYS A 46 -14.23 -1.20 6.83
N ALA A 47 -14.15 -1.36 5.51
CA ALA A 47 -12.98 -1.89 4.84
C ALA A 47 -11.74 -1.01 5.09
N LEU A 48 -11.88 0.31 5.01
CA LEU A 48 -10.81 1.26 5.34
C LEU A 48 -10.35 1.11 6.79
N ALA A 49 -11.30 1.02 7.73
CA ALA A 49 -11.00 0.90 9.15
C ALA A 49 -10.25 -0.39 9.46
N GLU A 50 -10.74 -1.53 8.97
CA GLU A 50 -10.10 -2.84 9.13
C GLU A 50 -8.70 -2.85 8.52
N TRP A 51 -8.55 -2.34 7.30
CA TRP A 51 -7.25 -2.27 6.62
C TRP A 51 -6.24 -1.41 7.39
N PHE A 52 -6.65 -0.26 7.94
CA PHE A 52 -5.75 0.61 8.68
C PHE A 52 -5.37 0.01 10.05
N ILE A 53 -6.33 -0.63 10.74
CA ILE A 53 -6.08 -1.35 11.99
C ILE A 53 -5.10 -2.50 11.78
N ASP A 54 -5.27 -3.29 10.71
CA ASP A 54 -4.36 -4.40 10.38
C ASP A 54 -2.90 -3.93 10.26
N TRP A 55 -2.68 -2.77 9.65
CA TRP A 55 -1.35 -2.19 9.54
C TRP A 55 -0.83 -1.63 10.87
N ARG A 56 -1.67 -0.88 11.59
CA ARG A 56 -1.30 -0.28 12.89
C ARG A 56 -0.91 -1.35 13.91
N ASP A 57 -1.75 -2.37 14.07
CA ASP A 57 -1.59 -3.41 15.09
C ASP A 57 -0.64 -4.54 14.63
N GLY A 58 -0.36 -4.63 13.33
CA GLY A 58 0.55 -5.60 12.73
C GLY A 58 2.00 -5.11 12.66
N LEU A 59 2.44 -4.71 11.46
CA LEU A 59 3.82 -4.28 11.20
C LEU A 59 4.08 -2.79 11.55
N GLY A 60 3.06 -2.12 12.09
CA GLY A 60 3.06 -0.69 12.35
C GLY A 60 3.01 0.15 11.07
N VAL A 61 2.78 1.45 11.25
CA VAL A 61 2.79 2.45 10.16
C VAL A 61 3.79 3.55 10.52
N GLU A 62 4.81 3.76 9.69
CA GLU A 62 5.75 4.88 9.86
C GLU A 62 5.13 6.19 9.36
N TYR A 63 4.47 6.14 8.19
CA TYR A 63 3.66 7.24 7.67
C TYR A 63 2.58 6.72 6.71
N ALA A 64 1.56 7.54 6.49
CA ALA A 64 0.54 7.30 5.48
C ALA A 64 0.40 8.52 4.55
N ILE A 65 -0.02 8.26 3.32
CA ILE A 65 -0.43 9.29 2.35
C ILE A 65 -1.84 8.98 1.84
N VAL A 66 -2.68 10.01 1.81
CA VAL A 66 -4.04 9.98 1.28
C VAL A 66 -4.07 10.88 0.05
N VAL A 67 -4.45 10.32 -1.09
CA VAL A 67 -4.48 11.01 -2.38
C VAL A 67 -5.87 10.94 -2.97
N ALA A 68 -6.44 12.10 -3.28
CA ALA A 68 -7.65 12.19 -4.09
C ALA A 68 -7.36 12.86 -5.44
N LYS A 69 -8.01 12.35 -6.49
CA LYS A 69 -7.84 12.87 -7.85
C LYS A 69 -8.86 13.96 -8.13
N SER A 70 -8.44 15.03 -8.79
CA SER A 70 -9.31 16.11 -9.29
C SER A 70 -8.92 16.52 -10.71
N VAL A 71 -9.84 17.14 -11.44
CA VAL A 71 -9.58 17.64 -12.79
C VAL A 71 -8.98 19.05 -12.74
N ARG A 72 -7.85 19.25 -13.43
CA ARG A 72 -7.19 20.57 -13.52
C ARG A 72 -8.13 21.60 -14.15
N GLY A 73 -8.31 22.72 -13.46
CA GLY A 73 -9.15 23.82 -13.94
C GLY A 73 -10.65 23.62 -13.69
N GLU A 74 -11.06 22.55 -12.98
CA GLU A 74 -12.45 22.31 -12.60
C GLU A 74 -12.62 22.42 -11.07
N PRO A 75 -12.99 23.60 -10.52
CA PRO A 75 -13.11 23.81 -9.08
C PRO A 75 -14.02 22.82 -8.38
N ARG A 76 -15.16 22.46 -9.01
CA ARG A 76 -16.10 21.46 -8.47
C ARG A 76 -15.46 20.09 -8.27
N SER A 77 -14.53 19.70 -9.15
CA SER A 77 -13.82 18.43 -9.01
C SER A 77 -12.85 18.46 -7.83
N LEU A 78 -12.17 19.58 -7.60
CA LEU A 78 -11.29 19.79 -6.46
C LEU A 78 -12.07 19.81 -5.14
N ASP A 79 -13.23 20.47 -5.11
CA ASP A 79 -14.11 20.52 -3.95
C ASP A 79 -14.59 19.13 -3.55
N LEU A 80 -15.03 18.32 -4.53
CA LEU A 80 -15.44 16.93 -4.28
C LEU A 80 -14.28 16.09 -3.73
N ALA A 81 -13.10 16.16 -4.34
CA ALA A 81 -11.91 15.44 -3.88
C ALA A 81 -11.55 15.82 -2.43
N THR A 82 -11.58 17.11 -2.12
CA THR A 82 -11.29 17.65 -0.78
C THR A 82 -12.29 17.16 0.26
N LEU A 83 -13.58 17.19 -0.06
CA LEU A 83 -14.63 16.74 0.86
C LEU A 83 -14.55 15.24 1.13
N ARG A 84 -14.23 14.44 0.12
CA ARG A 84 -14.01 12.99 0.27
C ARG A 84 -12.80 12.71 1.16
N MET A 85 -11.66 13.36 0.90
CA MET A 85 -10.48 13.24 1.77
C MET A 85 -10.79 13.60 3.22
N ARG A 86 -11.63 14.62 3.46
CA ARG A 86 -12.04 14.99 4.83
C ARG A 86 -12.86 13.87 5.50
N GLY A 87 -13.69 13.14 4.75
CA GLY A 87 -14.40 11.97 5.26
C GLY A 87 -13.45 10.87 5.70
N ILE A 88 -12.46 10.55 4.85
CA ILE A 88 -11.40 9.58 5.13
C ILE A 88 -10.57 10.01 6.35
N ALA A 89 -10.18 11.27 6.41
CA ALA A 89 -9.38 11.83 7.50
C ALA A 89 -10.02 11.59 8.87
N ARG A 90 -11.34 11.78 8.99
CA ARG A 90 -12.04 11.54 10.27
C ARG A 90 -11.94 10.10 10.75
N ILE A 91 -11.98 9.13 9.83
CA ILE A 91 -11.84 7.71 10.18
C ILE A 91 -10.40 7.43 10.60
N LEU A 92 -9.43 7.87 9.79
CA LEU A 92 -8.02 7.65 10.09
C LEU A 92 -7.60 8.32 11.40
N ASP A 93 -7.99 9.58 11.62
CA ASP A 93 -7.69 10.32 12.85
C ASP A 93 -8.27 9.64 14.09
N ALA A 94 -9.47 9.05 13.99
CA ALA A 94 -10.08 8.31 15.09
C ALA A 94 -9.35 6.99 15.41
N LEU A 95 -8.69 6.39 14.42
CA LEU A 95 -7.97 5.12 14.55
C LEU A 95 -6.46 5.29 14.80
N ASN A 96 -5.93 6.49 14.56
CA ASN A 96 -4.50 6.81 14.63
C ASN A 96 -4.01 7.01 16.07
N THR A 97 -4.07 5.95 16.88
CA THR A 97 -3.63 5.97 18.28
C THR A 97 -2.13 6.19 18.44
N ASP A 98 -1.34 5.81 17.43
CA ASP A 98 0.12 5.89 17.45
C ASP A 98 0.65 7.24 16.96
N ASN A 99 -0.24 8.19 16.65
CA ASN A 99 0.09 9.53 16.15
C ASN A 99 0.97 9.51 14.89
N VAL A 100 0.72 8.54 14.01
CA VAL A 100 1.38 8.38 12.72
C VAL A 100 1.16 9.65 11.89
N LYS A 101 2.21 10.07 11.17
CA LYS A 101 2.08 11.19 10.23
C LYS A 101 1.26 10.77 9.02
N ILE A 102 0.10 11.42 8.82
CA ILE A 102 -0.75 11.24 7.64
C ILE A 102 -0.69 12.51 6.79
N THR A 103 -0.27 12.35 5.53
CA THR A 103 -0.22 13.46 4.56
C THR A 103 -1.40 13.37 3.61
N TYR A 104 -2.08 14.49 3.38
CA TYR A 104 -3.19 14.58 2.45
C TYR A 104 -2.76 15.39 1.24
N ALA A 105 -2.96 14.83 0.04
CA ALA A 105 -2.53 15.45 -1.21
C ALA A 105 -3.61 15.32 -2.29
N ASP A 106 -3.69 16.32 -3.13
CA ASP A 106 -4.46 16.31 -4.35
C ASP A 106 -3.58 15.91 -5.55
N SER A 107 -4.17 15.13 -6.47
CA SER A 107 -3.54 14.78 -7.74
C SER A 107 -4.38 15.32 -8.90
N PHE A 108 -3.76 16.15 -9.74
CA PHE A 108 -4.44 16.76 -10.88
C PHE A 108 -4.38 15.88 -12.13
N MET A 109 -5.56 15.55 -12.64
CA MET A 109 -5.73 14.90 -13.93
C MET A 109 -5.92 15.94 -15.04
N SER A 110 -5.53 15.58 -16.26
CA SER A 110 -5.89 16.33 -17.45
C SER A 110 -7.40 16.22 -17.72
N SER A 111 -7.99 17.24 -18.34
CA SER A 111 -9.44 17.35 -18.57
C SER A 111 -10.06 16.21 -19.39
N GLY A 112 -9.25 15.43 -20.11
CA GLY A 112 -9.70 14.28 -20.90
C GLY A 112 -9.74 12.94 -20.16
N ILE A 113 -9.15 12.85 -18.95
CA ILE A 113 -9.03 11.58 -18.23
C ILE A 113 -9.83 11.68 -16.93
N ARG A 114 -10.94 10.94 -16.84
CA ARG A 114 -11.87 10.96 -15.70
C ARG A 114 -11.85 9.68 -14.86
N HIS A 115 -10.94 8.76 -15.14
CA HIS A 115 -10.82 7.50 -14.43
C HIS A 115 -10.29 7.71 -13.00
N GLY A 116 -10.95 7.12 -12.02
CA GLY A 116 -10.55 7.21 -10.61
C GLY A 116 -10.84 8.55 -9.93
N LEU A 117 -11.61 9.46 -10.54
CA LEU A 117 -12.10 10.68 -9.85
C LEU A 117 -13.02 10.34 -8.67
N GLY A 118 -13.64 9.15 -8.70
CA GLY A 118 -14.46 8.59 -7.62
C GLY A 118 -13.65 8.00 -6.46
N THR A 119 -12.34 7.84 -6.62
CA THR A 119 -11.53 7.02 -5.72
C THR A 119 -10.58 7.89 -4.90
N VAL A 120 -10.50 7.61 -3.61
CA VAL A 120 -9.44 8.13 -2.73
C VAL A 120 -8.51 6.98 -2.41
N THR A 121 -7.23 7.15 -2.71
CA THR A 121 -6.20 6.14 -2.48
C THR A 121 -5.46 6.46 -1.19
N ILE A 122 -5.34 5.48 -0.31
CA ILE A 122 -4.51 5.54 0.90
C ILE A 122 -3.36 4.57 0.72
N ALA A 123 -2.13 5.02 0.98
CA ALA A 123 -0.96 4.17 1.01
C ALA A 123 -0.20 4.34 2.33
N VAL A 124 0.36 3.24 2.83
CA VAL A 124 1.16 3.21 4.06
C VAL A 124 2.60 2.82 3.77
N GLN A 125 3.51 3.41 4.51
CA GLN A 125 4.85 2.86 4.69
C GLN A 125 4.87 2.07 6.00
N PRO A 126 5.19 0.77 5.96
CA PRO A 126 5.26 -0.07 7.16
C PRO A 126 6.33 0.43 8.14
N GLY A 127 6.06 0.31 9.44
CA GLY A 127 7.03 0.66 10.50
C GLY A 127 8.32 -0.15 10.39
N CYS A 128 8.19 -1.44 10.03
CA CYS A 128 9.32 -2.34 9.81
C CYS A 128 10.27 -1.90 8.68
N ALA A 129 9.87 -0.98 7.80
CA ALA A 129 10.69 -0.54 6.66
C ALA A 129 11.88 0.30 7.10
N LYS A 130 11.80 0.92 8.28
CA LYS A 130 12.88 1.70 8.87
C LYS A 130 14.02 0.85 9.44
N THR A 131 13.69 -0.37 9.86
CA THR A 131 14.60 -1.29 10.55
C THR A 131 15.02 -2.47 9.67
N ASP A 132 14.59 -2.49 8.40
CA ASP A 132 14.78 -3.61 7.45
C ASP A 132 14.27 -4.96 8.00
N THR A 133 13.27 -4.91 8.89
CA THR A 133 12.72 -6.12 9.53
C THR A 133 11.42 -6.61 8.89
N CYS A 134 10.90 -5.93 7.87
CA CYS A 134 9.66 -6.36 7.21
C CYS A 134 9.77 -7.76 6.62
N CYS A 135 11.00 -8.15 6.25
CA CYS A 135 11.30 -9.40 5.60
C CYS A 135 12.55 -10.00 6.26
N PRO A 136 12.42 -10.65 7.42
CA PRO A 136 13.56 -11.22 8.12
C PRO A 136 14.26 -12.25 7.23
N GLN A 137 15.57 -12.09 7.05
CA GLN A 137 16.36 -13.09 6.32
C GLN A 137 16.43 -14.38 7.15
N PRO A 138 16.42 -15.56 6.50
CA PRO A 138 16.69 -16.80 7.21
C PRO A 138 18.08 -16.73 7.88
N PRO A 139 18.26 -17.32 9.07
CA PRO A 139 19.51 -17.23 9.80
C PRO A 139 20.67 -17.80 8.97
N ALA A 140 21.77 -17.05 8.91
CA ALA A 140 23.04 -17.55 8.37
C ALA A 140 23.48 -18.75 9.23
N LYS A 141 23.59 -19.93 8.60
CA LYS A 141 24.18 -21.12 9.20
C LYS A 141 25.68 -21.11 9.01
#